data_AF-A0A543PJV0-F1
#
_entry.id   AF-A0A543PJV0-F1
#
_cell.length_a   1.000
_cell.length_b   1.000
_cell.length_c   1.000
_cell.angle_alpha   90.00
_cell.angle_beta   90.00
_cell.angle_gamma   90.00
#
_symmetry.space_group_name_H-M   'P 1'
#
loop_
_entity.id
_entity.type
_entity.pdbx_description
1 polymer ?
#
loop_
_entity_poly.entity_id
_entity_poly.type
_entity_poly.pdbx_seq_one_letter_code
_entity_poly.pdbx_strand_id
1 'polypeptide(L)'
;MTTSDTPLPAPAEPPGPLPPGTGPLSPPAPGSEPPGPPVALVAARARALRWGEHRPHAGDKPRHIWREQVLIRANELTGLAIWMGTRESATSDQTLLATNSDRDAALWNDLTVARDAALGRSRWPSGARARMERAAGSLDAAEAVLLSRSPDDYLRGQLPGLVAHVQAHLPLEHPLRACTLSLHEKYAAPADEADGNRVAGMITGEDRTALVEAVRAAGWAERREYTRLRSFCTAVAVTAVALTLLALAIAAVSALRPTWMPLCFAPQGMNTVVCPTATAAVEDGEPASGTTDGEGSGPAGGTAAGAGETADGEGTTDTGAAARVASTIRSTAQGTDTAVVMLVGLAGAAVTGAAALRRLRGSSTPFAVPLTLLLLKLPAGALTAFLGLILLHGEFVPGLSALDTSGQILAWALLFGAAQQLVTGLVDKQGQEVLDSVGSTPMKADKE
;
A
#
# COMPACT_ATOMS: atom_id res chain seq x y z
N MET A 1 1.63 60.25 5.13
CA MET A 1 2.35 60.23 3.85
C MET A 1 1.50 59.43 2.87
N THR A 2 0.99 60.14 1.86
CA THR A 2 0.29 59.68 0.63
C THR A 2 -0.93 58.77 0.78
N THR A 3 -2.07 59.43 0.92
CA THR A 3 -3.42 59.01 0.49
C THR A 3 -3.53 59.08 -1.03
N SER A 4 -4.16 58.08 -1.66
CA SER A 4 -4.65 58.18 -3.05
C SER A 4 -6.14 57.86 -3.05
N ASP A 5 -6.92 58.94 -3.12
CA ASP A 5 -8.34 58.99 -3.47
C ASP A 5 -8.53 58.63 -4.94
N THR A 6 -9.48 57.74 -5.23
CA THR A 6 -10.04 57.57 -6.58
C THR A 6 -11.56 57.73 -6.50
N PRO A 7 -12.15 58.74 -7.16
CA PRO A 7 -13.59 59.02 -7.08
C PRO A 7 -14.42 58.16 -8.05
N LEU A 8 -15.70 57.94 -7.68
CA LEU A 8 -16.72 57.26 -8.48
C LEU A 8 -16.94 57.93 -9.86
N PRO A 9 -17.26 57.14 -10.91
CA PRO A 9 -17.64 57.68 -12.21
C PRO A 9 -19.10 58.20 -12.24
N ALA A 10 -19.25 59.36 -12.88
CA ALA A 10 -20.51 60.05 -13.18
C ALA A 10 -21.34 59.34 -14.28
N PRO A 11 -22.67 59.60 -14.37
CA PRO A 11 -23.57 58.90 -15.28
C PRO A 11 -23.37 59.30 -16.76
N ALA A 12 -23.48 58.31 -17.66
CA ALA A 12 -23.38 58.48 -19.10
C ALA A 12 -24.64 59.16 -19.69
N GLU A 13 -24.41 60.10 -20.61
CA GLU A 13 -25.41 60.84 -21.40
C GLU A 13 -26.21 59.95 -22.36
N PRO A 14 -27.44 60.36 -22.74
CA PRO A 14 -28.29 59.61 -23.68
C PRO A 14 -27.82 59.75 -25.15
N PRO A 15 -28.07 58.72 -26.00
CA PRO A 15 -27.61 58.71 -27.38
C PRO A 15 -28.40 59.67 -28.29
N GLY A 16 -27.68 60.40 -29.14
CA GLY A 16 -28.23 61.30 -30.16
C GLY A 16 -28.88 60.57 -31.36
N PRO A 17 -29.59 61.32 -32.24
CA PRO A 17 -30.47 60.76 -33.26
C PRO A 17 -29.71 60.17 -34.48
N LEU A 18 -30.27 59.09 -35.03
CA LEU A 18 -29.78 58.35 -36.20
C LEU A 18 -29.98 59.12 -37.53
N PRO A 19 -29.07 58.98 -38.51
CA PRO A 19 -29.25 59.55 -39.85
C PRO A 19 -30.21 58.74 -40.73
N PRO A 20 -30.89 59.37 -41.73
CA PRO A 20 -31.94 58.73 -42.51
C PRO A 20 -31.44 57.95 -43.74
N GLY A 21 -31.96 56.74 -43.91
CA GLY A 21 -32.43 56.18 -45.19
C GLY A 21 -31.44 55.89 -46.31
N THR A 22 -31.10 54.60 -46.47
CA THR A 22 -30.88 53.99 -47.80
C THR A 22 -31.74 52.74 -47.92
N GLY A 23 -32.73 52.78 -48.80
CA GLY A 23 -33.45 51.72 -49.55
C GLY A 23 -33.72 50.32 -48.97
N PRO A 24 -34.84 49.68 -49.34
CA PRO A 24 -35.18 48.34 -48.86
C PRO A 24 -34.19 47.30 -49.43
N LEU A 25 -33.48 46.61 -48.54
CA LEU A 25 -32.74 45.40 -48.85
C LEU A 25 -33.72 44.28 -49.21
N SER A 26 -33.57 43.72 -50.40
CA SER A 26 -34.29 42.53 -50.86
C SER A 26 -34.18 41.37 -49.84
N PRO A 27 -35.22 40.53 -49.66
CA PRO A 27 -35.14 39.40 -48.76
C PRO A 27 -34.10 38.38 -49.25
N PRO A 28 -33.34 37.73 -48.33
CA PRO A 28 -32.41 36.67 -48.70
C PRO A 28 -33.20 35.47 -49.26
N ALA A 29 -32.68 34.89 -50.35
CA ALA A 29 -33.23 33.66 -50.92
C ALA A 29 -33.19 32.52 -49.88
N PRO A 30 -34.25 31.68 -49.80
CA PRO A 30 -34.25 30.55 -48.88
C PRO A 30 -33.30 29.47 -49.43
N GLY A 31 -32.27 29.10 -48.66
CA GLY A 31 -31.58 27.81 -48.90
C GLY A 31 -30.06 27.76 -48.87
N SER A 32 -29.32 28.67 -48.22
CA SER A 32 -27.90 28.43 -47.95
C SER A 32 -27.59 28.49 -46.46
N GLU A 33 -28.02 27.45 -45.75
CA GLU A 33 -27.39 27.04 -44.50
C GLU A 33 -25.90 26.74 -44.81
N PRO A 34 -24.93 27.30 -44.07
CA PRO A 34 -23.54 26.88 -44.23
C PRO A 34 -23.48 25.36 -44.00
N PRO A 35 -22.78 24.58 -44.84
CA PRO A 35 -22.76 23.15 -44.68
C PRO A 35 -22.24 22.84 -43.27
N GLY A 36 -23.12 22.28 -42.45
CA GLY A 36 -22.75 21.79 -41.14
C GLY A 36 -21.55 20.86 -41.28
N PRO A 37 -20.71 20.74 -40.23
CA PRO A 37 -19.57 19.83 -40.26
C PRO A 37 -20.03 18.46 -40.81
N PRO A 38 -19.26 17.84 -41.73
CA PRO A 38 -19.71 16.64 -42.41
C PRO A 38 -20.26 15.64 -41.40
N VAL A 39 -21.39 15.00 -41.68
CA VAL A 39 -22.04 14.05 -40.76
C VAL A 39 -21.03 13.00 -40.26
N ALA A 40 -20.02 12.66 -41.07
CA ALA A 40 -18.89 11.82 -40.68
C ALA A 40 -17.98 12.41 -39.60
N LEU A 41 -17.69 13.72 -39.61
CA LEU A 41 -16.94 14.44 -38.58
C LEU A 41 -17.77 14.58 -37.30
N VAL A 42 -19.07 14.88 -37.39
CA VAL A 42 -19.97 14.91 -36.23
C VAL A 42 -20.10 13.51 -35.62
N ALA A 43 -20.28 12.49 -36.47
CA ALA A 43 -20.29 11.09 -36.04
C ALA A 43 -18.92 10.62 -35.52
N ALA A 44 -17.81 11.13 -36.05
CA ALA A 44 -16.46 10.83 -35.56
C ALA A 44 -16.20 11.50 -34.21
N ARG A 45 -16.61 12.77 -34.04
CA ARG A 45 -16.53 13.52 -32.78
C ARG A 45 -17.48 12.93 -31.74
N ALA A 46 -18.69 12.53 -32.11
CA ALA A 46 -19.60 11.77 -31.27
C ALA A 46 -19.07 10.37 -30.95
N ARG A 47 -18.32 9.72 -31.86
CA ARG A 47 -17.63 8.44 -31.61
C ARG A 47 -16.35 8.57 -30.78
N ALA A 48 -15.71 9.75 -30.79
CA ALA A 48 -14.57 10.11 -29.96
C ALA A 48 -15.04 10.52 -28.55
N LEU A 49 -16.15 11.25 -28.43
CA LEU A 49 -16.81 11.54 -27.15
C LEU A 49 -17.34 10.26 -26.48
N ARG A 50 -17.81 9.27 -27.27
CA ARG A 50 -18.29 7.95 -26.79
C ARG A 50 -17.26 7.11 -26.04
N TRP A 51 -15.97 7.33 -26.26
CA TRP A 51 -14.90 6.51 -25.67
C TRP A 51 -13.75 7.34 -25.08
N GLY A 52 -13.79 8.66 -25.22
CA GLY A 52 -12.61 9.52 -25.05
C GLY A 52 -11.61 9.34 -26.20
N GLU A 53 -10.48 10.06 -26.09
CA GLU A 53 -9.38 10.01 -27.06
C GLU A 53 -8.68 8.63 -27.09
N HIS A 54 -8.91 7.78 -26.09
CA HIS A 54 -8.27 6.48 -25.93
C HIS A 54 -9.29 5.33 -25.88
N ARG A 55 -9.28 4.48 -26.91
CA ARG A 55 -9.97 3.19 -26.89
C ARG A 55 -8.98 2.10 -26.47
N PRO A 56 -9.23 1.37 -25.38
CA PRO A 56 -8.47 0.17 -25.07
C PRO A 56 -8.65 -0.82 -26.23
N HIS A 57 -7.57 -1.25 -26.85
CA HIS A 57 -7.57 -2.28 -27.87
C HIS A 57 -7.16 -3.63 -27.26
N ALA A 58 -7.59 -4.74 -27.85
CA ALA A 58 -7.24 -6.09 -27.37
C ALA A 58 -5.71 -6.37 -27.33
N GLY A 59 -4.91 -5.52 -27.97
CA GLY A 59 -3.44 -5.56 -27.92
C GLY A 59 -2.81 -4.70 -26.83
N ASP A 60 -3.58 -3.89 -26.11
CA ASP A 60 -3.06 -3.10 -24.99
C ASP A 60 -2.75 -4.03 -23.82
N LYS A 61 -1.47 -4.09 -23.43
CA LYS A 61 -1.07 -4.82 -22.24
C LYS A 61 -1.72 -4.15 -21.03
N PRO A 62 -2.50 -4.89 -20.22
CA PRO A 62 -3.20 -4.31 -19.08
C PRO A 62 -2.18 -3.58 -18.20
N ARG A 63 -2.43 -2.30 -17.97
CA ARG A 63 -1.67 -1.52 -16.99
C ARG A 63 -2.20 -1.89 -15.60
N HIS A 64 -1.57 -1.41 -14.53
CA HIS A 64 -1.99 -1.69 -13.14
C HIS A 64 -3.51 -1.82 -12.99
N ILE A 65 -4.00 -2.87 -12.32
CA ILE A 65 -5.43 -3.27 -12.25
C ILE A 65 -6.39 -2.11 -12.04
N TRP A 66 -6.07 -1.19 -11.12
CA TRP A 66 -6.91 -0.03 -10.81
C TRP A 66 -7.15 0.90 -12.02
N ARG A 67 -6.20 0.99 -12.95
CA ARG A 67 -6.34 1.82 -14.18
C ARG A 67 -7.38 1.23 -15.11
N GLU A 68 -7.32 -0.09 -15.32
CA GLU A 68 -8.29 -0.79 -16.17
C GLU A 68 -9.69 -0.66 -15.57
N GLN A 69 -9.82 -0.82 -14.25
CA GLN A 69 -11.10 -0.63 -13.55
C GLN A 69 -11.67 0.78 -13.73
N VAL A 70 -10.83 1.81 -13.57
CA VAL A 70 -11.25 3.20 -13.78
C VAL A 70 -11.69 3.43 -15.22
N LEU A 71 -10.95 2.94 -16.21
CA LEU A 71 -11.26 3.14 -17.63
C LEU A 71 -12.54 2.41 -18.04
N ILE A 72 -12.74 1.17 -17.57
CA ILE A 72 -13.98 0.41 -17.78
C ILE A 72 -15.16 1.18 -17.18
N ARG A 73 -15.04 1.58 -15.91
CA ARG A 73 -16.11 2.31 -15.22
C ARG A 73 -16.43 3.65 -15.88
N ALA A 74 -15.41 4.42 -16.29
CA ALA A 74 -15.60 5.68 -17.00
C ALA A 74 -16.38 5.47 -18.32
N ASN A 75 -16.12 4.36 -19.02
CA ASN A 75 -16.80 4.02 -20.27
C ASN A 75 -18.25 3.57 -20.04
N GLU A 76 -18.52 2.81 -18.98
CA GLU A 76 -19.89 2.46 -18.57
C GLU A 76 -20.72 3.73 -18.29
N LEU A 77 -20.19 4.63 -17.45
CA LEU A 77 -20.86 5.89 -17.09
C LEU A 77 -21.05 6.79 -18.32
N THR A 78 -20.10 6.79 -19.24
CA THR A 78 -20.22 7.50 -20.53
C THR A 78 -21.34 6.93 -21.40
N GLY A 79 -21.45 5.60 -21.48
CA GLY A 79 -22.54 4.95 -22.21
C GLY A 79 -23.91 5.32 -21.63
N LEU A 80 -24.03 5.33 -20.30
CA LEU A 80 -25.23 5.74 -19.58
C LEU A 80 -25.58 7.22 -19.81
N ALA A 81 -24.59 8.11 -19.75
CA ALA A 81 -24.75 9.54 -20.02
C ALA A 81 -25.36 9.78 -21.41
N ILE A 82 -24.83 9.08 -22.43
CA ILE A 82 -25.28 9.21 -23.81
C ILE A 82 -26.71 8.70 -23.95
N TRP A 83 -27.02 7.55 -23.38
CA TRP A 83 -28.38 7.00 -23.41
C TRP A 83 -29.38 7.97 -22.77
N MET A 84 -29.07 8.58 -21.63
CA MET A 84 -29.94 9.58 -21.00
C MET A 84 -30.12 10.83 -21.86
N GLY A 85 -29.05 11.35 -22.46
CA GLY A 85 -29.13 12.50 -23.36
C GLY A 85 -30.07 12.27 -24.55
N THR A 86 -30.17 11.02 -25.06
CA THR A 86 -31.14 10.72 -26.13
C THR A 86 -32.60 10.77 -25.68
N ARG A 87 -32.90 10.56 -24.40
CA ARG A 87 -34.26 10.66 -23.85
C ARG A 87 -34.64 12.11 -23.54
N GLU A 88 -33.68 12.91 -23.09
CA GLU A 88 -33.91 14.32 -22.75
C GLU A 88 -34.25 15.19 -23.96
N SER A 89 -33.63 14.94 -25.11
CA SER A 89 -33.93 15.67 -26.36
C SER A 89 -35.39 15.52 -26.83
N ALA A 90 -36.18 14.65 -26.22
CA ALA A 90 -37.61 14.51 -26.46
C ALA A 90 -38.49 15.42 -25.56
N THR A 91 -37.89 16.10 -24.57
CA THR A 91 -38.59 16.99 -23.63
C THR A 91 -38.68 18.42 -24.16
N SER A 92 -39.83 19.08 -23.98
CA SER A 92 -40.09 20.46 -24.46
C SER A 92 -39.81 21.57 -23.43
N ASP A 93 -39.48 21.23 -22.18
CA ASP A 93 -39.20 22.20 -21.11
C ASP A 93 -37.78 22.78 -21.19
N GLN A 94 -37.69 24.07 -21.53
CA GLN A 94 -36.42 24.76 -21.75
C GLN A 94 -35.63 25.03 -20.45
N THR A 95 -36.30 25.17 -19.31
CA THR A 95 -35.63 25.43 -18.02
C THR A 95 -34.97 24.17 -17.46
N LEU A 96 -35.64 23.04 -17.63
CA LEU A 96 -35.13 21.72 -17.30
C LEU A 96 -33.93 21.38 -18.19
N LEU A 97 -34.01 21.65 -19.50
CA LEU A 97 -32.91 21.49 -20.46
C LEU A 97 -31.67 22.32 -20.08
N ALA A 98 -31.85 23.58 -19.68
CA ALA A 98 -30.74 24.44 -19.26
C ALA A 98 -30.04 23.92 -18.00
N THR A 99 -30.82 23.61 -16.95
CA THR A 99 -30.29 23.07 -15.67
C THR A 99 -29.56 21.75 -15.88
N ASN A 100 -30.07 20.93 -16.78
CA ASN A 100 -29.45 19.67 -17.14
C ASN A 100 -28.15 19.89 -17.93
N SER A 101 -28.12 20.83 -18.88
CA SER A 101 -26.91 21.07 -19.68
C SER A 101 -25.67 21.41 -18.84
N ASP A 102 -25.82 22.17 -17.76
CA ASP A 102 -24.72 22.48 -16.82
C ASP A 102 -24.23 21.22 -16.07
N ARG A 103 -25.17 20.37 -15.65
CA ARG A 103 -24.85 19.10 -14.98
C ARG A 103 -24.16 18.12 -15.93
N ASP A 104 -24.57 18.09 -17.21
CA ASP A 104 -23.90 17.28 -18.22
C ASP A 104 -22.49 17.78 -18.49
N ALA A 105 -22.27 19.09 -18.54
CA ALA A 105 -20.93 19.65 -18.70
C ALA A 105 -20.01 19.23 -17.52
N ALA A 106 -20.50 19.30 -16.28
CA ALA A 106 -19.76 18.84 -15.10
C ALA A 106 -19.45 17.33 -15.17
N LEU A 107 -20.44 16.52 -15.52
CA LEU A 107 -20.30 15.07 -15.72
C LEU A 107 -19.21 14.73 -16.75
N TRP A 108 -19.23 15.36 -17.92
CA TRP A 108 -18.22 15.11 -18.96
C TRP A 108 -16.82 15.54 -18.53
N ASN A 109 -16.71 16.65 -17.80
CA ASN A 109 -15.46 17.09 -17.22
C ASN A 109 -14.91 16.06 -16.22
N ASP A 110 -15.73 15.56 -15.30
CA ASP A 110 -15.31 14.56 -14.30
C ASP A 110 -14.89 13.23 -14.92
N LEU A 111 -15.60 12.77 -15.96
CA LEU A 111 -15.21 11.57 -16.72
C LEU A 111 -13.91 11.76 -17.51
N THR A 112 -13.63 12.98 -17.97
CA THR A 112 -12.35 13.31 -18.63
C THR A 112 -11.21 13.32 -17.62
N VAL A 113 -11.40 13.97 -16.48
CA VAL A 113 -10.44 13.99 -15.36
C VAL A 113 -10.14 12.56 -14.87
N ALA A 114 -11.14 11.68 -14.80
CA ALA A 114 -10.97 10.27 -14.44
C ALA A 114 -10.01 9.56 -15.40
N ARG A 115 -10.26 9.69 -16.70
CA ARG A 115 -9.46 9.07 -17.76
C ARG A 115 -8.04 9.61 -17.79
N ASP A 116 -7.88 10.92 -17.72
CA ASP A 116 -6.57 11.57 -17.72
C ASP A 116 -5.72 11.14 -16.51
N ALA A 117 -6.34 11.04 -15.33
CA ALA A 117 -5.68 10.55 -14.13
C ALA A 117 -5.26 9.07 -14.26
N ALA A 118 -6.07 8.23 -14.91
CA ALA A 118 -5.76 6.82 -15.17
C ALA A 118 -4.61 6.67 -16.19
N LEU A 119 -4.67 7.40 -17.31
CA LEU A 119 -3.69 7.33 -18.40
C LEU A 119 -2.37 8.02 -18.07
N GLY A 120 -2.42 9.05 -17.22
CA GLY A 120 -1.28 9.83 -16.80
C GLY A 120 -0.16 8.97 -16.20
N ARG A 121 1.08 9.31 -16.52
CA ARG A 121 2.28 8.68 -15.94
C ARG A 121 2.81 9.58 -14.85
N SER A 122 3.14 9.01 -13.70
CA SER A 122 3.95 9.70 -12.69
C SER A 122 5.23 8.90 -12.48
N ARG A 123 6.35 9.61 -12.46
CA ARG A 123 7.67 9.04 -12.17
C ARG A 123 7.85 8.76 -10.66
N TRP A 124 6.99 9.34 -9.81
CA TRP A 124 7.07 9.26 -8.35
C TRP A 124 5.87 8.50 -7.74
N PRO A 125 6.07 7.70 -6.68
CA PRO A 125 5.00 6.92 -6.04
C PRO A 125 3.86 7.78 -5.46
N SER A 126 4.17 8.93 -4.87
CA SER A 126 3.20 9.88 -4.31
C SER A 126 2.26 10.43 -5.40
N GLY A 127 2.80 10.72 -6.58
CA GLY A 127 2.02 11.16 -7.73
C GLY A 127 1.13 10.06 -8.33
N ALA A 128 1.42 8.78 -8.09
CA ALA A 128 0.50 7.70 -8.44
C ALA A 128 -0.71 7.63 -7.50
N ARG A 129 -0.52 7.92 -6.20
CA ARG A 129 -1.59 7.96 -5.21
C ARG A 129 -2.58 9.09 -5.48
N ALA A 130 -2.08 10.31 -5.64
CA ALA A 130 -2.95 11.48 -5.89
C ALA A 130 -3.80 11.32 -7.17
N ARG A 131 -3.28 10.63 -8.19
CA ARG A 131 -4.03 10.33 -9.42
C ARG A 131 -5.12 9.30 -9.22
N MET A 132 -4.85 8.23 -8.46
CA MET A 132 -5.86 7.22 -8.18
C MET A 132 -7.02 7.83 -7.38
N GLU A 133 -6.73 8.61 -6.33
CA GLU A 133 -7.77 9.31 -5.55
C GLU A 133 -8.55 10.32 -6.40
N ARG A 134 -7.86 11.08 -7.27
CA ARG A 134 -8.52 11.98 -8.21
C ARG A 134 -9.44 11.23 -9.17
N ALA A 135 -8.99 10.11 -9.72
CA ALA A 135 -9.78 9.31 -10.65
C ALA A 135 -11.01 8.69 -9.99
N ALA A 136 -10.86 8.12 -8.80
CA ALA A 136 -11.98 7.55 -8.05
C ALA A 136 -12.98 8.65 -7.62
N GLY A 137 -12.47 9.79 -7.11
CA GLY A 137 -13.33 10.91 -6.73
C GLY A 137 -14.12 11.50 -7.91
N SER A 138 -13.52 11.58 -9.09
CA SER A 138 -14.22 12.09 -10.28
C SER A 138 -15.21 11.06 -10.85
N LEU A 139 -14.95 9.75 -10.76
CA LEU A 139 -15.95 8.73 -11.11
C LEU A 139 -17.19 8.79 -10.21
N ASP A 140 -17.00 8.92 -8.90
CA ASP A 140 -18.11 9.04 -7.96
C ASP A 140 -18.91 10.33 -8.16
N ALA A 141 -18.24 11.44 -8.48
CA ALA A 141 -18.90 12.70 -8.81
C ALA A 141 -19.76 12.55 -10.08
N ALA A 142 -19.21 11.93 -11.13
CA ALA A 142 -19.94 11.60 -12.35
C ALA A 142 -21.15 10.69 -12.07
N GLU A 143 -20.97 9.63 -11.28
CA GLU A 143 -22.06 8.71 -10.91
C GLU A 143 -23.16 9.41 -10.12
N ALA A 144 -22.82 10.28 -9.16
CA ALA A 144 -23.79 11.05 -8.41
C ALA A 144 -24.64 11.96 -9.32
N VAL A 145 -24.01 12.61 -10.31
CA VAL A 145 -24.73 13.41 -11.31
C VAL A 145 -25.66 12.52 -12.14
N LEU A 146 -25.19 11.37 -12.61
CA LEU A 146 -25.99 10.43 -13.42
C LEU A 146 -27.20 9.90 -12.63
N LEU A 147 -27.02 9.45 -11.39
CA LEU A 147 -28.10 8.95 -10.55
C LEU A 147 -29.14 10.05 -10.26
N SER A 148 -28.68 11.27 -9.95
CA SER A 148 -29.57 12.41 -9.68
C SER A 148 -30.41 12.83 -10.88
N ARG A 149 -29.99 12.50 -12.10
CA ARG A 149 -30.72 12.80 -13.34
C ARG A 149 -31.40 11.60 -13.98
N SER A 150 -31.12 10.40 -13.50
CA SER A 150 -31.58 9.18 -14.14
C SER A 150 -33.11 9.11 -14.24
N PRO A 151 -33.66 8.53 -15.32
CA PRO A 151 -35.10 8.24 -15.39
C PRO A 151 -35.56 7.33 -14.25
N ASP A 152 -36.80 7.52 -13.76
CA ASP A 152 -37.34 6.75 -12.64
C ASP A 152 -37.41 5.25 -12.91
N ASP A 153 -37.66 4.84 -14.15
CA ASP A 153 -37.62 3.44 -14.59
C ASP A 153 -36.22 2.84 -14.44
N TYR A 154 -35.18 3.60 -14.81
CA TYR A 154 -33.80 3.17 -14.65
C TYR A 154 -33.43 3.07 -13.17
N LEU A 155 -33.74 4.10 -12.38
CA LEU A 155 -33.38 4.15 -10.97
C LEU A 155 -34.07 3.02 -10.19
N ARG A 156 -35.35 2.73 -10.47
CA ARG A 156 -36.06 1.57 -9.91
C ARG A 156 -35.38 0.24 -10.25
N GLY A 157 -34.94 0.06 -11.50
CA GLY A 157 -34.20 -1.14 -11.90
C GLY A 157 -32.85 -1.28 -11.19
N GLN A 158 -32.19 -0.17 -10.84
CA GLN A 158 -30.91 -0.17 -10.14
C GLN A 158 -31.02 -0.26 -8.61
N LEU A 159 -32.19 0.03 -8.02
CA LEU A 159 -32.39 0.06 -6.57
C LEU A 159 -31.80 -1.16 -5.83
N PRO A 160 -32.03 -2.41 -6.27
CA PRO A 160 -31.45 -3.57 -5.59
C PRO A 160 -29.91 -3.55 -5.57
N GLY A 161 -29.28 -3.10 -6.66
CA GLY A 161 -27.83 -2.96 -6.75
C GLY A 161 -27.30 -1.84 -5.86
N LEU A 162 -28.00 -0.70 -5.80
CA LEU A 162 -27.65 0.41 -4.91
C LEU A 162 -27.77 0.03 -3.44
N VAL A 163 -28.83 -0.71 -3.07
CA VAL A 163 -29.02 -1.25 -1.72
C VAL A 163 -27.87 -2.19 -1.36
N ALA A 164 -27.50 -3.11 -2.24
CA ALA A 164 -26.39 -4.02 -2.01
C ALA A 164 -25.07 -3.28 -1.78
N HIS A 165 -24.79 -2.25 -2.58
CA HIS A 165 -23.58 -1.43 -2.42
C HIS A 165 -23.57 -0.66 -1.08
N VAL A 166 -24.69 -0.04 -0.70
CA VAL A 166 -24.86 0.65 0.58
C VAL A 166 -24.69 -0.32 1.75
N GLN A 167 -25.32 -1.49 1.70
CA GLN A 167 -25.21 -2.51 2.76
C GLN A 167 -23.81 -3.09 2.90
N ALA A 168 -23.04 -3.16 1.81
CA ALA A 168 -21.67 -3.68 1.81
C ALA A 168 -20.68 -2.76 2.54
N HIS A 169 -20.89 -1.44 2.51
CA HIS A 169 -19.91 -0.48 3.01
C HIS A 169 -20.38 0.40 4.18
N LEU A 170 -21.68 0.45 4.48
CA LEU A 170 -22.20 1.23 5.62
C LEU A 170 -22.58 0.31 6.79
N PRO A 171 -22.26 0.68 8.05
CA PRO A 171 -22.68 -0.07 9.24
C PRO A 171 -24.20 -0.23 9.35
N LEU A 172 -24.66 -1.26 10.07
CA LEU A 172 -26.07 -1.55 10.29
C LEU A 172 -26.84 -0.37 10.92
N GLU A 173 -26.20 0.35 11.85
CA GLU A 173 -26.81 1.49 12.57
C GLU A 173 -26.78 2.82 11.78
N HIS A 174 -26.22 2.83 10.56
CA HIS A 174 -26.06 4.07 9.80
C HIS A 174 -27.42 4.58 9.27
N PRO A 175 -27.79 5.86 9.50
CA PRO A 175 -29.12 6.38 9.14
C PRO A 175 -29.39 6.29 7.63
N LEU A 176 -28.38 6.57 6.79
CA LEU A 176 -28.51 6.44 5.33
C LEU A 176 -28.75 4.99 4.86
N ARG A 177 -28.26 3.98 5.61
CA ARG A 177 -28.50 2.56 5.28
C ARG A 177 -29.97 2.22 5.55
N ALA A 178 -30.48 2.58 6.72
CA ALA A 178 -31.89 2.36 7.07
C ALA A 178 -32.83 3.09 6.10
N CYS A 179 -32.52 4.35 5.76
CA CYS A 179 -33.27 5.12 4.77
C CYS A 179 -33.30 4.42 3.40
N THR A 180 -32.15 3.97 2.88
CA THR A 180 -32.07 3.28 1.58
C THR A 180 -32.91 2.00 1.55
N LEU A 181 -32.95 1.24 2.64
CA LEU A 181 -33.78 0.05 2.75
C LEU A 181 -35.28 0.37 2.75
N SER A 182 -35.68 1.40 3.50
CA SER A 182 -37.07 1.87 3.49
C SER A 182 -37.52 2.35 2.11
N LEU A 183 -36.62 3.00 1.36
CA LEU A 183 -36.89 3.41 -0.03
C LEU A 183 -36.99 2.20 -0.96
N HIS A 184 -36.15 1.19 -0.77
CA HIS A 184 -36.27 -0.05 -1.52
C HIS A 184 -37.63 -0.72 -1.29
N GLU A 185 -38.07 -0.86 -0.05
CA GLU A 185 -39.40 -1.43 0.27
C GLU A 185 -40.54 -0.59 -0.34
N LYS A 186 -40.46 0.75 -0.21
CA LYS A 186 -41.43 1.70 -0.77
C LYS A 186 -41.61 1.55 -2.28
N TYR A 187 -40.52 1.32 -3.02
CA TYR A 187 -40.52 1.28 -4.49
C TYR A 187 -40.48 -0.13 -5.08
N ALA A 188 -40.24 -1.17 -4.28
CA ALA A 188 -40.29 -2.58 -4.67
C ALA A 188 -41.69 -3.19 -4.53
N ALA A 189 -42.57 -2.59 -3.71
CA ALA A 189 -43.93 -3.08 -3.53
C ALA A 189 -44.67 -3.15 -4.88
N PRO A 190 -45.29 -4.30 -5.23
CA PRO A 190 -46.13 -4.38 -6.42
C PRO A 190 -47.25 -3.35 -6.29
N ALA A 191 -47.53 -2.62 -7.38
CA ALA A 191 -48.67 -1.72 -7.41
C ALA A 191 -49.93 -2.54 -7.12
N ASP A 192 -50.60 -2.27 -5.99
CA ASP A 192 -51.89 -2.90 -5.70
C ASP A 192 -52.84 -2.63 -6.87
N GLU A 193 -53.22 -3.68 -7.60
CA GLU A 193 -54.12 -3.60 -8.75
C GLU A 193 -55.53 -3.10 -8.40
N ALA A 194 -55.83 -2.92 -7.11
CA ALA A 194 -57.12 -2.47 -6.60
C ALA A 194 -57.42 -0.99 -6.87
N ASP A 195 -56.41 -0.17 -7.19
CA ASP A 195 -56.57 1.25 -7.53
C ASP A 195 -55.99 1.50 -8.92
N GLY A 196 -56.80 1.20 -9.96
CA GLY A 196 -56.45 1.18 -11.39
C GLY A 196 -55.97 2.51 -12.01
N ASN A 197 -55.53 3.46 -11.18
CA ASN A 197 -54.98 4.76 -11.57
C ASN A 197 -53.62 5.08 -10.91
N ARG A 198 -53.01 4.14 -10.16
CA ARG A 198 -51.66 4.35 -9.60
C ARG A 198 -50.58 3.91 -10.60
N VAL A 199 -50.09 4.87 -11.38
CA VAL A 199 -48.77 4.80 -12.03
C VAL A 199 -47.77 4.37 -10.96
N ALA A 200 -46.99 3.32 -11.19
CA ALA A 200 -45.90 2.89 -10.31
C ALA A 200 -45.15 4.13 -9.80
N GLY A 201 -45.18 4.35 -8.47
CA GLY A 201 -44.92 5.65 -7.86
C GLY A 201 -43.68 6.34 -8.42
N MET A 202 -43.86 7.55 -8.94
CA MET A 202 -42.77 8.43 -9.36
C MET A 202 -41.79 8.61 -8.19
N ILE A 203 -40.48 8.48 -8.45
CA ILE A 203 -39.49 8.67 -7.39
C ILE A 203 -39.43 10.17 -7.11
N THR A 204 -39.73 10.55 -5.87
CA THR A 204 -39.71 11.95 -5.47
C THR A 204 -38.27 12.52 -5.55
N GLY A 205 -38.14 13.81 -5.83
CA GLY A 205 -36.82 14.45 -5.89
C GLY A 205 -36.05 14.37 -4.56
N GLU A 206 -36.76 14.36 -3.45
CA GLU A 206 -36.19 14.20 -2.10
C GLU A 206 -35.65 12.78 -1.89
N ASP A 207 -36.45 11.75 -2.19
CA ASP A 207 -36.02 10.35 -2.09
C ASP A 207 -34.81 10.07 -3.01
N ARG A 208 -34.82 10.65 -4.20
CA ARG A 208 -33.68 10.57 -5.13
C ARG A 208 -32.43 11.18 -4.53
N THR A 209 -32.55 12.34 -3.88
CA THR A 209 -31.41 13.03 -3.26
C THR A 209 -30.86 12.20 -2.10
N ALA A 210 -31.73 11.62 -1.28
CA ALA A 210 -31.35 10.72 -0.19
C ALA A 210 -30.62 9.47 -0.71
N LEU A 211 -31.09 8.85 -1.80
CA LEU A 211 -30.41 7.71 -2.44
C LEU A 211 -29.01 8.08 -2.93
N VAL A 212 -28.88 9.21 -3.64
CA VAL A 212 -27.59 9.68 -4.15
C VAL A 212 -26.61 9.99 -3.02
N GLU A 213 -27.09 10.54 -1.90
CA GLU A 213 -26.28 10.79 -0.72
C GLU A 213 -25.83 9.47 -0.06
N ALA A 214 -26.72 8.49 0.09
CA ALA A 214 -26.40 7.18 0.63
C ALA A 214 -25.32 6.46 -0.20
N VAL A 215 -25.45 6.46 -1.53
CA VAL A 215 -24.46 5.87 -2.45
C VAL A 215 -23.12 6.58 -2.34
N ARG A 216 -23.11 7.92 -2.31
CA ARG A 216 -21.87 8.68 -2.10
C ARG A 216 -21.21 8.32 -0.78
N ALA A 217 -21.99 8.26 0.31
CA ALA A 217 -21.48 7.89 1.63
C ALA A 217 -20.89 6.47 1.64
N ALA A 218 -21.53 5.51 0.96
CA ALA A 218 -21.01 4.16 0.76
C ALA A 218 -19.67 4.16 0.01
N GLY A 219 -19.56 4.89 -1.11
CA GLY A 219 -18.30 5.03 -1.85
C GLY A 219 -17.19 5.72 -1.05
N TRP A 220 -17.53 6.69 -0.20
CA TRP A 220 -16.56 7.26 0.76
C TRP A 220 -16.10 6.24 1.80
N ALA A 221 -16.99 5.39 2.29
CA ALA A 221 -16.65 4.33 3.24
C ALA A 221 -15.72 3.28 2.60
N GLU A 222 -16.07 2.79 1.39
CA GLU A 222 -15.24 1.88 0.60
C GLU A 222 -13.80 2.39 0.44
N ARG A 223 -13.62 3.66 0.06
CA ARG A 223 -12.29 4.26 -0.11
C ARG A 223 -11.48 4.35 1.19
N ARG A 224 -12.13 4.58 2.33
CA ARG A 224 -11.43 4.66 3.62
C ARG A 224 -10.83 3.31 4.00
N GLU A 225 -11.53 2.22 3.72
CA GLU A 225 -11.04 0.86 3.95
C GLU A 225 -9.77 0.60 3.12
N TYR A 226 -9.81 0.89 1.82
CA TYR A 226 -8.66 0.72 0.94
C TYR A 226 -7.47 1.64 1.31
N THR A 227 -7.74 2.87 1.76
CA THR A 227 -6.70 3.81 2.16
C THR A 227 -5.94 3.32 3.39
N ARG A 228 -6.65 2.81 4.41
CA ARG A 228 -6.05 2.25 5.62
C ARG A 228 -5.15 1.06 5.27
N LEU A 229 -5.69 0.11 4.49
CA LEU A 229 -4.98 -1.08 4.06
C LEU A 229 -3.69 -0.76 3.32
N ARG A 230 -3.75 0.22 2.41
CA ARG A 230 -2.59 0.63 1.63
C ARG A 230 -1.54 1.37 2.45
N SER A 231 -1.96 2.23 3.38
CA SER A 231 -1.05 2.93 4.29
C SER A 231 -0.29 1.94 5.18
N PHE A 232 -0.98 0.93 5.69
CA PHE A 232 -0.41 -0.17 6.45
C PHE A 232 0.61 -0.96 5.62
N CYS A 233 0.22 -1.43 4.42
CA CYS A 233 1.14 -2.13 3.52
C CYS A 233 2.38 -1.29 3.16
N THR A 234 2.20 0.02 2.98
CA THR A 234 3.33 0.93 2.69
C THR A 234 4.26 1.05 3.90
N ALA A 235 3.72 1.24 5.10
CA ALA A 235 4.52 1.29 6.32
C ALA A 235 5.29 -0.01 6.54
N VAL A 236 4.61 -1.16 6.44
CA VAL A 236 5.21 -2.50 6.52
C VAL A 236 6.32 -2.68 5.49
N ALA A 237 6.11 -2.27 4.25
CA ALA A 237 7.11 -2.37 3.19
C ALA A 237 8.35 -1.48 3.48
N VAL A 238 8.14 -0.25 3.95
CA VAL A 238 9.24 0.66 4.33
C VAL A 238 10.04 0.07 5.49
N THR A 239 9.38 -0.47 6.52
CA THR A 239 10.05 -1.15 7.63
C THR A 239 10.82 -2.38 7.15
N ALA A 240 10.24 -3.20 6.28
CA ALA A 240 10.91 -4.38 5.72
C ALA A 240 12.19 -4.00 4.96
N VAL A 241 12.14 -2.94 4.15
CA VAL A 241 13.32 -2.41 3.45
C VAL A 241 14.35 -1.91 4.46
N ALA A 242 13.96 -1.14 5.47
CA ALA A 242 14.86 -0.64 6.50
C ALA A 242 15.56 -1.78 7.27
N LEU A 243 14.82 -2.81 7.67
CA LEU A 243 15.39 -3.99 8.34
C LEU A 243 16.33 -4.78 7.42
N THR A 244 15.99 -4.89 6.13
CA THR A 244 16.85 -5.55 5.14
C THR A 244 18.15 -4.79 4.96
N LEU A 245 18.10 -3.46 4.85
CA LEU A 245 19.28 -2.60 4.79
C LEU A 245 20.13 -2.72 6.06
N LEU A 246 19.49 -2.79 7.23
CA LEU A 246 20.19 -3.01 8.50
C LEU A 246 20.90 -4.37 8.51
N ALA A 247 20.23 -5.46 8.12
CA ALA A 247 20.83 -6.79 8.05
C ALA A 247 22.02 -6.82 7.07
N LEU A 248 21.87 -6.20 5.89
CA LEU A 248 22.95 -6.06 4.91
C LEU A 248 24.11 -5.22 5.44
N ALA A 249 23.84 -4.14 6.17
CA ALA A 249 24.87 -3.31 6.79
C ALA A 249 25.64 -4.10 7.85
N ILE A 250 24.96 -4.86 8.71
CA ILE A 250 25.62 -5.72 9.71
C ILE A 250 26.48 -6.77 9.00
N ALA A 251 25.95 -7.47 7.99
CA ALA A 251 26.70 -8.47 7.23
C ALA A 251 27.91 -7.87 6.50
N ALA A 252 27.80 -6.64 5.97
CA ALA A 252 28.91 -5.94 5.34
C ALA A 252 29.97 -5.55 6.37
N VAL A 253 29.57 -5.01 7.52
CA VAL A 253 30.49 -4.64 8.61
C VAL A 253 31.22 -5.86 9.15
N SER A 254 30.54 -6.99 9.37
CA SER A 254 31.17 -8.23 9.83
C SER A 254 32.15 -8.80 8.81
N ALA A 255 31.84 -8.69 7.51
CA ALA A 255 32.74 -9.13 6.45
C ALA A 255 34.00 -8.25 6.35
N LEU A 256 33.85 -6.93 6.55
CA LEU A 256 34.95 -5.96 6.53
C LEU A 256 35.79 -5.99 7.83
N ARG A 257 35.17 -6.33 8.96
CA ARG A 257 35.81 -6.41 10.28
C ARG A 257 35.37 -7.67 11.04
N PRO A 258 35.97 -8.83 10.73
CA PRO A 258 35.61 -10.11 11.35
C PRO A 258 35.78 -10.13 12.88
N THR A 259 36.65 -9.27 13.42
CA THR A 259 36.99 -9.22 14.84
C THR A 259 36.05 -8.40 15.71
N TRP A 260 35.10 -7.65 15.13
CA TRP A 260 34.22 -6.76 15.89
C TRP A 260 33.07 -7.49 16.61
N MET A 261 32.68 -8.68 16.14
CA MET A 261 31.66 -9.53 16.75
C MET A 261 31.83 -11.00 16.32
N PRO A 262 32.86 -11.72 16.82
CA PRO A 262 33.03 -13.13 16.50
C PRO A 262 31.90 -13.95 17.16
N LEU A 263 31.10 -14.66 16.37
CA LEU A 263 30.05 -15.56 16.87
C LEU A 263 30.62 -16.94 17.24
N CYS A 264 31.77 -16.96 17.91
CA CYS A 264 32.49 -18.19 18.24
C CYS A 264 32.31 -18.53 19.73
N PHE A 265 32.17 -19.81 20.03
CA PHE A 265 31.99 -20.33 21.38
C PHE A 265 33.21 -21.16 21.78
N ALA A 266 33.61 -21.03 23.05
CA ALA A 266 34.68 -21.82 23.66
C ALA A 266 34.07 -22.67 24.78
N PRO A 267 33.55 -23.88 24.48
CA PRO A 267 32.91 -24.73 25.46
C PRO A 267 33.89 -25.15 26.57
N GLN A 268 33.44 -25.14 27.82
CA GLN A 268 34.29 -25.50 28.96
C GLN A 268 34.68 -26.98 28.89
N GLY A 269 35.97 -27.28 29.02
CA GLY A 269 36.49 -28.66 29.06
C GLY A 269 36.80 -29.31 27.72
N MET A 270 36.47 -28.65 26.60
CA MET A 270 36.94 -29.02 25.27
C MET A 270 37.84 -27.88 24.80
N ASN A 271 39.14 -28.12 24.68
CA ASN A 271 40.12 -27.09 24.32
C ASN A 271 39.99 -26.73 22.83
N THR A 272 38.81 -26.27 22.41
CA THR A 272 38.40 -26.03 21.05
C THR A 272 37.57 -24.75 20.97
N VAL A 273 37.67 -24.06 19.85
CA VAL A 273 36.87 -22.89 19.50
C VAL A 273 35.99 -23.28 18.32
N VAL A 274 34.69 -23.05 18.45
CA VAL A 274 33.68 -23.41 17.45
C VAL A 274 33.04 -22.13 16.94
N CYS A 275 33.22 -21.85 15.65
CA CYS A 275 32.56 -20.77 14.92
C CYS A 275 31.50 -21.35 13.96
N PRO A 276 30.59 -20.53 13.40
CA PRO A 276 29.51 -21.01 12.53
C PRO A 276 29.99 -21.79 11.30
N THR A 277 31.15 -21.43 10.74
CA THR A 277 31.70 -22.07 9.52
C THR A 277 33.00 -22.84 9.74
N ALA A 278 33.68 -22.66 10.88
CA ALA A 278 34.98 -23.25 11.15
C ALA A 278 35.14 -23.66 12.61
N THR A 279 35.97 -24.67 12.88
CA THR A 279 36.30 -25.15 14.22
C THR A 279 37.82 -25.32 14.33
N ALA A 280 38.41 -24.88 15.44
CA ALA A 280 39.85 -25.00 15.67
C ALA A 280 40.13 -25.51 17.07
N ALA A 281 41.20 -26.28 17.25
CA ALA A 281 41.71 -26.61 18.57
C ALA A 281 42.49 -25.41 19.15
N VAL A 282 42.39 -25.21 20.45
CA VAL A 282 43.27 -24.33 21.21
C VAL A 282 44.50 -25.18 21.56
N GLU A 283 45.70 -24.68 21.28
CA GLU A 283 46.91 -25.39 21.69
C GLU A 283 47.16 -25.13 23.17
N ASP A 284 47.19 -26.20 23.97
CA ASP A 284 47.72 -26.14 25.33
C ASP A 284 49.21 -25.90 25.24
N GLY A 285 49.66 -24.72 25.68
CA GLY A 285 51.08 -24.48 25.84
C GLY A 285 51.65 -25.52 26.79
N GLU A 286 52.44 -26.45 26.26
CA GLU A 286 53.25 -27.37 27.04
C GLU A 286 54.03 -26.55 28.09
N PRO A 287 53.96 -26.87 29.39
CA PRO A 287 54.80 -26.20 30.35
C PRO A 287 56.24 -26.49 29.94
N ALA A 288 57.04 -25.45 29.74
CA ALA A 288 58.44 -25.56 29.37
C ALA A 288 59.18 -26.44 30.38
N SER A 289 59.25 -27.75 30.11
CA SER A 289 60.16 -28.67 30.74
C SER A 289 61.53 -28.45 30.11
N GLY A 290 62.35 -27.67 30.79
CA GLY A 290 63.77 -27.58 30.46
C GLY A 290 64.43 -28.94 30.57
N THR A 291 65.25 -29.29 29.58
CA THR A 291 66.47 -30.11 29.75
C THR A 291 67.39 -29.79 28.57
N THR A 292 68.68 -29.85 28.86
CA THR A 292 69.83 -29.25 28.23
C THR A 292 70.38 -29.99 26.99
N ASP A 293 71.30 -29.27 26.31
CA ASP A 293 72.44 -29.73 25.50
C ASP A 293 72.27 -29.92 23.98
N GLY A 294 73.07 -29.14 23.23
CA GLY A 294 73.28 -29.32 21.78
C GLY A 294 73.83 -28.08 21.05
N GLU A 295 75.16 -27.91 21.09
CA GLU A 295 76.01 -26.93 20.40
C GLU A 295 75.69 -26.55 18.93
N GLY A 296 75.92 -25.27 18.58
CA GLY A 296 75.98 -24.83 17.18
C GLY A 296 76.01 -23.30 16.92
N SER A 297 77.13 -22.64 17.25
CA SER A 297 77.77 -21.45 16.64
C SER A 297 76.95 -20.31 15.99
N GLY A 298 77.11 -19.08 16.52
CA GLY A 298 76.66 -17.78 15.93
C GLY A 298 77.55 -17.24 14.79
N PRO A 299 77.59 -15.91 14.46
CA PRO A 299 77.33 -14.77 15.36
C PRO A 299 76.57 -13.51 14.80
N ALA A 300 76.22 -12.61 15.75
CA ALA A 300 76.22 -11.13 15.75
C ALA A 300 75.29 -10.33 14.80
N GLY A 301 74.65 -9.21 15.20
CA GLY A 301 74.71 -8.40 16.44
C GLY A 301 73.61 -7.32 16.48
N GLY A 302 73.12 -6.96 17.68
CA GLY A 302 73.18 -5.61 18.28
C GLY A 302 71.90 -4.78 18.06
N THR A 303 71.33 -4.00 18.99
CA THR A 303 71.61 -3.70 20.41
C THR A 303 70.40 -2.89 20.98
N ALA A 304 70.07 -3.11 22.26
CA ALA A 304 69.61 -2.13 23.29
C ALA A 304 68.31 -1.27 23.06
N ALA A 305 67.50 -0.87 24.07
CA ALA A 305 67.42 -1.08 25.52
C ALA A 305 66.15 -0.41 26.11
N GLY A 306 65.76 -0.83 27.33
CA GLY A 306 64.85 -0.16 28.27
C GLY A 306 63.76 -1.10 28.81
N ALA A 307 63.99 -1.95 29.82
CA ALA A 307 63.90 -1.66 31.28
C ALA A 307 62.59 -0.94 31.66
N GLY A 308 61.68 -1.43 32.49
CA GLY A 308 61.54 -2.65 33.29
C GLY A 308 60.46 -2.37 34.33
N GLU A 309 59.63 -3.33 34.72
CA GLU A 309 59.05 -3.34 36.09
C GLU A 309 58.48 -4.72 36.39
N THR A 310 58.94 -5.29 37.49
CA THR A 310 58.43 -6.50 38.14
C THR A 310 57.20 -6.14 38.98
N ALA A 311 56.12 -6.90 38.82
CA ALA A 311 55.08 -7.03 39.84
C ALA A 311 54.55 -8.48 39.80
N ASP A 312 54.94 -9.22 40.82
CA ASP A 312 54.17 -10.15 41.64
C ASP A 312 53.34 -11.25 40.96
N GLY A 313 53.62 -12.48 41.40
CA GLY A 313 52.89 -13.69 41.05
C GLY A 313 51.50 -13.77 41.67
N GLU A 314 50.79 -14.81 41.24
CA GLU A 314 49.44 -15.24 41.60
C GLU A 314 48.32 -14.73 40.67
N GLY A 315 48.18 -15.41 39.53
CA GLY A 315 47.12 -15.18 38.52
C GLY A 315 47.45 -15.64 37.10
N THR A 316 48.68 -16.10 36.85
CA THR A 316 49.27 -16.24 35.50
C THR A 316 48.71 -17.40 34.65
N THR A 317 48.00 -18.37 35.22
CA THR A 317 47.43 -19.48 34.44
C THR A 317 46.15 -19.07 33.68
N ASP A 318 45.29 -18.25 34.27
CA ASP A 318 44.01 -17.88 33.65
C ASP A 318 44.16 -16.79 32.57
N THR A 319 45.06 -15.82 32.79
CA THR A 319 45.27 -14.75 31.80
C THR A 319 45.92 -15.26 30.51
N GLY A 320 46.85 -16.20 30.62
CA GLY A 320 47.48 -16.85 29.47
C GLY A 320 46.52 -17.75 28.69
N ALA A 321 45.66 -18.49 29.39
CA ALA A 321 44.62 -19.30 28.77
C ALA A 321 43.58 -18.45 28.01
N ALA A 322 43.07 -17.39 28.64
CA ALA A 322 42.13 -16.47 27.99
C ALA A 322 42.73 -15.77 26.75
N ALA A 323 44.01 -15.38 26.81
CA ALA A 323 44.70 -14.77 25.67
C ALA A 323 44.87 -15.75 24.49
N ARG A 324 45.18 -17.03 24.78
CA ARG A 324 45.26 -18.09 23.74
C ARG A 324 43.92 -18.32 23.07
N VAL A 325 42.85 -18.49 23.84
CA VAL A 325 41.48 -18.64 23.32
C VAL A 325 41.10 -17.43 22.45
N ALA A 326 41.37 -16.21 22.88
CA ALA A 326 41.11 -14.99 22.10
C ALA A 326 41.90 -14.94 20.79
N SER A 327 43.14 -15.44 20.77
CA SER A 327 43.96 -15.53 19.56
C SER A 327 43.43 -16.58 18.56
N THR A 328 42.99 -17.75 19.07
CA THR A 328 42.38 -18.81 18.27
C THR A 328 41.03 -18.37 17.70
N ILE A 329 40.22 -17.63 18.46
CA ILE A 329 38.99 -17.00 17.95
C ILE A 329 39.32 -16.06 16.79
N ARG A 330 40.36 -15.22 16.92
CA ARG A 330 40.74 -14.25 15.89
C ARG A 330 41.24 -14.90 14.59
N SER A 331 41.93 -16.04 14.67
CA SER A 331 42.40 -16.78 13.49
C SER A 331 41.34 -17.67 12.85
N THR A 332 40.34 -18.11 13.62
CA THR A 332 39.28 -19.04 13.17
C THR A 332 38.04 -18.32 12.65
N ALA A 333 37.70 -17.16 13.23
CA ALA A 333 36.53 -16.38 12.84
C ALA A 333 36.60 -15.91 11.39
N GLN A 334 35.55 -16.18 10.62
CA GLN A 334 35.42 -15.75 9.24
C GLN A 334 34.44 -14.58 9.12
N GLY A 335 34.74 -13.64 8.22
CA GLY A 335 33.82 -12.51 7.95
C GLY A 335 32.43 -12.93 7.42
N THR A 336 32.33 -14.16 6.90
CA THR A 336 31.10 -14.78 6.39
C THR A 336 30.23 -15.42 7.48
N ASP A 337 30.75 -15.65 8.69
CA ASP A 337 30.05 -16.34 9.78
C ASP A 337 28.69 -15.70 10.11
N THR A 338 28.69 -14.37 10.21
CA THR A 338 27.47 -13.58 10.47
C THR A 338 26.46 -13.68 9.32
N ALA A 339 26.93 -13.69 8.07
CA ALA A 339 26.07 -13.79 6.90
C ALA A 339 25.42 -15.19 6.81
N VAL A 340 26.15 -16.25 7.13
CA VAL A 340 25.63 -17.62 7.19
C VAL A 340 24.55 -17.74 8.27
N VAL A 341 24.81 -17.23 9.47
CA VAL A 341 23.82 -17.20 10.57
C VAL A 341 22.54 -16.47 10.14
N MET A 342 22.67 -15.28 9.55
CA MET A 342 21.52 -14.51 9.08
C MET A 342 20.74 -15.23 7.98
N LEU A 343 21.41 -15.91 7.05
CA LEU A 343 20.77 -16.71 6.00
C LEU A 343 19.99 -17.88 6.58
N VAL A 344 20.55 -18.57 7.57
CA VAL A 344 19.87 -19.69 8.26
C VAL A 344 18.68 -19.18 9.08
N GLY A 345 18.81 -18.03 9.75
CA GLY A 345 17.70 -17.34 10.41
C GLY A 345 16.58 -16.96 9.44
N LEU A 346 16.94 -16.41 8.28
CA LEU A 346 16.00 -16.10 7.21
C LEU A 346 15.28 -17.37 6.73
N ALA A 347 15.98 -18.49 6.58
CA ALA A 347 15.37 -19.77 6.20
C ALA A 347 14.32 -20.23 7.24
N GLY A 348 14.61 -20.09 8.54
CA GLY A 348 13.65 -20.39 9.62
C GLY A 348 12.39 -19.52 9.55
N ALA A 349 12.57 -18.21 9.30
CA ALA A 349 11.45 -17.28 9.08
C ALA A 349 10.69 -17.56 7.77
N ALA A 350 11.37 -18.03 6.72
CA ALA A 350 10.74 -18.39 5.45
C ALA A 350 9.85 -19.62 5.60
N VAL A 351 10.29 -20.65 6.33
CA VAL A 351 9.49 -21.87 6.58
C VAL A 351 8.22 -21.55 7.36
N THR A 352 8.35 -20.78 8.44
CA THR A 352 7.20 -20.33 9.26
C THR A 352 6.26 -19.41 8.48
N GLY A 353 6.82 -18.50 7.67
CA GLY A 353 6.07 -17.64 6.77
C GLY A 353 5.30 -18.39 5.67
N ALA A 354 5.93 -19.40 5.05
CA ALA A 354 5.30 -20.22 4.02
C ALA A 354 4.13 -21.06 4.57
N ALA A 355 4.21 -21.53 5.82
CA ALA A 355 3.11 -22.21 6.48
C ALA A 355 1.88 -21.30 6.67
N ALA A 356 2.09 -20.00 6.88
CA ALA A 356 1.01 -19.01 6.96
C ALA A 356 0.35 -18.77 5.59
N LEU A 357 1.12 -18.79 4.49
CA LEU A 357 0.58 -18.62 3.13
C LEU A 357 -0.42 -19.72 2.74
N ARG A 358 -0.18 -20.98 3.16
CA ARG A 358 -1.06 -22.12 2.84
C ARG A 358 -2.48 -21.98 3.41
N ARG A 359 -2.68 -21.12 4.41
CA ARG A 359 -3.99 -20.89 5.04
C ARG A 359 -4.76 -19.74 4.39
N LEU A 360 -4.16 -19.02 3.46
CA LEU A 360 -4.81 -17.92 2.76
C LEU A 360 -5.73 -18.46 1.69
N ARG A 361 -7.03 -18.25 1.88
CA ARG A 361 -8.02 -18.34 0.79
C ARG A 361 -7.85 -17.10 -0.09
N GLY A 362 -8.02 -17.25 -1.40
CA GLY A 362 -7.81 -16.17 -2.36
C GLY A 362 -8.54 -14.89 -1.94
N SER A 363 -7.79 -13.84 -1.61
CA SER A 363 -8.35 -12.53 -1.31
C SER A 363 -8.58 -11.79 -2.63
N SER A 364 -9.83 -11.43 -2.92
CA SER A 364 -10.19 -10.58 -4.07
C SER A 364 -9.67 -9.14 -3.92
N THR A 365 -9.08 -8.79 -2.78
CA THR A 365 -8.50 -7.48 -2.55
C THR A 365 -7.20 -7.32 -3.37
N PRO A 366 -7.02 -6.20 -4.10
CA PRO A 366 -5.83 -5.95 -4.92
C PRO A 366 -4.54 -5.79 -4.09
N PHE A 367 -4.65 -5.75 -2.77
CA PHE A 367 -3.54 -5.66 -1.84
C PHE A 367 -3.32 -7.03 -1.19
N ALA A 368 -2.26 -7.73 -1.60
CA ALA A 368 -1.82 -8.96 -0.93
C ALA A 368 -1.15 -8.62 0.42
N VAL A 369 -1.94 -8.13 1.39
CA VAL A 369 -1.49 -7.82 2.77
C VAL A 369 -0.68 -8.97 3.39
N PRO A 370 -1.06 -10.24 3.21
CA PRO A 370 -0.26 -11.33 3.76
C PRO A 370 1.14 -11.43 3.13
N LEU A 371 1.29 -11.02 1.86
CA LEU A 371 2.57 -11.03 1.16
C LEU A 371 3.48 -9.91 1.64
N THR A 372 2.95 -8.71 1.92
CA THR A 372 3.74 -7.62 2.50
C THR A 372 4.19 -7.94 3.92
N LEU A 373 3.34 -8.58 4.72
CA LEU A 373 3.72 -9.09 6.05
C LEU A 373 4.77 -10.21 5.97
N LEU A 374 4.69 -11.09 4.97
CA LEU A 374 5.71 -12.11 4.74
C LEU A 374 7.08 -11.49 4.41
N LEU A 375 7.11 -10.45 3.58
CA LEU A 375 8.34 -9.73 3.24
C LEU A 375 8.98 -9.07 4.47
N LEU A 376 8.20 -8.61 5.44
CA LEU A 376 8.71 -8.08 6.70
C LEU A 376 9.31 -9.17 7.60
N LYS A 377 8.80 -10.40 7.53
CA LYS A 377 9.27 -11.52 8.38
C LYS A 377 10.67 -11.98 8.03
N LEU A 378 11.05 -11.97 6.75
CA LEU A 378 12.37 -12.44 6.32
C LEU A 378 13.55 -11.67 6.95
N PRO A 379 13.65 -10.32 6.83
CA PRO A 379 14.76 -9.60 7.43
C PRO A 379 14.69 -9.60 8.96
N ALA A 380 13.48 -9.60 9.53
CA ALA A 380 13.33 -9.73 10.96
C ALA A 380 13.88 -11.08 11.46
N GLY A 381 13.72 -12.18 10.71
CA GLY A 381 14.19 -13.51 11.11
C GLY A 381 15.70 -13.65 11.04
N ALA A 382 16.30 -13.01 10.04
CA ALA A 382 17.75 -12.86 9.96
C ALA A 382 18.30 -12.10 11.18
N LEU A 383 17.66 -10.99 11.54
CA LEU A 383 18.07 -10.15 12.67
C LEU A 383 17.81 -10.84 14.02
N THR A 384 16.71 -11.59 14.19
CA THR A 384 16.46 -12.33 15.44
C THR A 384 17.44 -13.48 15.62
N ALA A 385 17.85 -14.17 14.55
CA ALA A 385 18.88 -15.19 14.63
C ALA A 385 20.24 -14.61 15.06
N PHE A 386 20.65 -13.50 14.44
CA PHE A 386 21.87 -12.79 14.81
C PHE A 386 21.84 -12.31 16.26
N LEU A 387 20.77 -11.62 16.67
CA LEU A 387 20.62 -11.10 18.02
C LEU A 387 20.53 -12.24 19.06
N GLY A 388 19.82 -13.33 18.75
CA GLY A 388 19.72 -14.51 19.62
C GLY A 388 21.07 -15.16 19.90
N LEU A 389 21.94 -15.29 18.88
CA LEU A 389 23.29 -15.79 19.10
C LEU A 389 24.18 -14.82 19.89
N ILE A 390 24.00 -13.50 19.72
CA ILE A 390 24.68 -12.52 20.58
C ILE A 390 24.25 -12.68 22.05
N LEU A 391 22.96 -12.91 22.31
CA LEU A 391 22.47 -13.15 23.67
C LEU A 391 23.06 -14.43 24.28
N LEU A 392 23.17 -15.50 23.50
CA LEU A 392 23.82 -16.75 23.94
C LEU A 392 25.31 -16.53 24.21
N HIS A 393 26.00 -15.77 23.37
CA HIS A 393 27.41 -15.42 23.55
C HIS A 393 27.62 -14.51 24.77
N GLY A 394 26.64 -13.67 25.12
CA GLY A 394 26.67 -12.83 26.31
C GLY A 394 26.37 -13.57 27.63
N GLU A 395 26.22 -14.90 27.60
CA GLU A 395 25.86 -15.76 28.74
C GLU A 395 24.63 -15.30 29.54
N PHE A 396 23.72 -14.55 28.91
CA PHE A 396 22.51 -14.03 29.55
C PHE A 396 21.57 -15.15 30.05
N VAL A 397 21.68 -16.34 29.47
CA VAL A 397 20.95 -17.53 29.90
C VAL A 397 21.96 -18.62 30.29
N PRO A 398 22.23 -18.82 31.58
CA PRO A 398 23.20 -19.81 32.02
C PRO A 398 22.79 -21.22 31.59
N GLY A 399 23.74 -21.98 31.04
CA GLY A 399 23.56 -23.37 30.61
C GLY A 399 23.17 -23.60 29.14
N LEU A 400 22.96 -22.53 28.34
CA LEU A 400 22.71 -22.65 26.89
C LEU A 400 23.94 -22.29 26.02
N SER A 401 25.06 -21.87 26.63
CA SER A 401 26.30 -21.46 25.93
C SER A 401 27.24 -22.61 25.57
N ALA A 402 26.93 -23.84 25.99
CA ALA A 402 27.67 -25.06 25.62
C ALA A 402 27.31 -25.52 24.20
N LEU A 403 27.66 -24.71 23.21
CA LEU A 403 27.55 -25.08 21.80
C LEU A 403 28.87 -25.70 21.36
N ASP A 404 28.85 -27.02 21.20
CA ASP A 404 30.05 -27.84 20.97
C ASP A 404 30.35 -28.05 19.48
N THR A 405 29.40 -27.72 18.60
CA THR A 405 29.54 -27.92 17.15
C THR A 405 28.95 -26.77 16.34
N SER A 406 29.53 -26.52 15.16
CA SER A 406 29.03 -25.52 14.20
C SER A 406 27.57 -25.79 13.82
N GLY A 407 27.20 -27.07 13.68
CA GLY A 407 25.82 -27.50 13.42
C GLY A 407 24.83 -27.07 14.50
N GLN A 408 25.21 -27.11 15.78
CA GLN A 408 24.36 -26.62 16.88
C GLN A 408 24.16 -25.10 16.80
N ILE A 409 25.20 -24.33 16.44
CA ILE A 409 25.10 -22.88 16.27
C ILE A 409 24.09 -22.55 15.16
N LEU A 410 24.20 -23.23 14.02
CA LEU A 410 23.27 -23.03 12.90
C LEU A 410 21.85 -23.52 13.23
N ALA A 411 21.70 -24.60 13.99
CA ALA A 411 20.39 -25.06 14.46
C ALA A 411 19.72 -24.04 15.38
N TRP A 412 20.47 -23.41 16.29
CA TRP A 412 19.98 -22.30 17.11
C TRP A 412 19.63 -21.07 16.28
N ALA A 413 20.44 -20.72 15.28
CA ALA A 413 20.11 -19.64 14.35
C ALA A 413 18.79 -19.90 13.61
N LEU A 414 18.56 -21.13 13.13
CA LEU A 414 17.31 -21.55 12.51
C LEU A 414 16.13 -21.43 13.48
N LEU A 415 16.32 -21.91 14.72
CA LEU A 415 15.30 -21.86 15.77
C LEU A 415 14.93 -20.43 16.14
N PHE A 416 15.91 -19.53 16.33
CA PHE A 416 15.65 -18.11 16.61
C PHE A 416 14.98 -17.38 15.43
N GLY A 417 15.35 -17.74 14.19
CA GLY A 417 14.66 -17.24 13.00
C GLY A 417 13.18 -17.66 12.97
N ALA A 418 12.88 -18.91 13.31
CA ALA A 418 11.51 -19.40 13.42
C ALA A 418 10.75 -18.82 14.63
N ALA A 419 11.45 -18.64 15.76
CA ALA A 419 10.88 -18.16 17.03
C ALA A 419 10.36 -16.71 16.94
N GLN A 420 10.78 -15.93 15.95
CA GLN A 420 10.23 -14.61 15.69
C GLN A 420 8.68 -14.64 15.57
N GLN A 421 8.09 -15.76 15.12
CA GLN A 421 6.65 -15.91 15.04
C GLN A 421 5.94 -15.85 16.41
N LEU A 422 6.61 -16.21 17.51
CA LEU A 422 6.04 -16.14 18.86
C LEU A 422 5.88 -14.69 19.32
N VAL A 423 6.91 -13.87 19.10
CA VAL A 423 6.89 -12.44 19.49
C VAL A 423 5.96 -11.64 18.57
N THR A 424 6.05 -11.86 17.25
CA THR A 424 5.19 -11.17 16.28
C THR A 424 3.74 -11.62 16.37
N GLY A 425 3.48 -12.90 16.68
CA GLY A 425 2.12 -13.41 16.84
C GLY A 425 1.35 -12.82 18.02
N LEU A 426 2.03 -12.40 19.09
CA LEU A 426 1.39 -11.70 20.22
C LEU A 426 1.01 -10.27 19.87
N VAL A 427 1.90 -9.56 19.16
CA VAL A 427 1.65 -8.19 18.67
C VAL A 427 0.54 -8.19 17.62
N ASP A 428 0.54 -9.15 16.70
CA ASP A 428 -0.50 -9.30 15.67
C ASP A 428 -1.89 -9.50 16.33
N LYS A 429 -1.98 -10.31 17.39
CA LYS A 429 -3.25 -10.52 18.13
C LYS A 429 -3.76 -9.25 18.81
N GLN A 430 -2.87 -8.50 19.46
CA GLN A 430 -3.22 -7.23 20.11
C GLN A 430 -3.64 -6.16 19.09
N GLY A 431 -2.98 -6.11 17.93
CA GLY A 431 -3.36 -5.22 16.82
C GLY A 431 -4.73 -5.56 16.24
N GLN A 432 -5.04 -6.86 16.10
CA GLN A 432 -6.34 -7.31 15.63
C GLN A 432 -7.45 -6.94 16.61
N GLU A 433 -7.24 -7.11 17.91
CA GLU A 433 -8.21 -6.76 18.96
C GLU A 433 -8.54 -5.26 18.97
N VAL A 434 -7.54 -4.39 18.79
CA VAL A 434 -7.75 -2.94 18.66
C VAL A 434 -8.47 -2.59 17.36
N LEU A 435 -8.14 -3.25 16.24
CA LEU A 435 -8.83 -3.02 14.96
C LEU A 435 -10.29 -3.49 15.00
N ASP A 436 -10.57 -4.63 15.64
CA ASP A 436 -11.91 -5.19 15.81
C ASP A 436 -12.74 -4.32 16.79
N SER A 437 -12.10 -3.68 17.77
CA SER A 437 -12.78 -2.70 18.64
C SER A 437 -13.18 -1.40 17.91
N VAL A 438 -12.55 -1.11 16.77
CA VAL A 438 -12.81 0.08 15.94
C VAL A 438 -13.65 -0.26 14.71
N GLY A 439 -13.62 -1.52 14.25
CA GLY A 439 -14.37 -2.03 13.11
C GLY A 439 -15.55 -2.88 13.57
N SER A 440 -16.71 -2.24 13.75
CA SER A 440 -18.06 -2.81 13.85
C SER A 440 -18.16 -4.34 13.98
N THR A 441 -18.57 -4.80 15.17
CA THR A 441 -19.01 -6.16 15.51
C THR A 441 -19.68 -6.87 14.33
N PRO A 442 -19.10 -7.97 13.79
CA PRO A 442 -19.80 -8.78 12.80
C PRO A 442 -21.04 -9.38 13.45
N MET A 443 -22.18 -9.19 12.79
CA MET A 443 -23.48 -9.74 13.17
C MET A 443 -23.33 -11.27 13.35
N LYS A 444 -23.46 -11.74 14.59
CA LYS A 444 -23.71 -13.16 14.86
C LYS A 444 -25.03 -13.48 14.18
N ALA A 445 -25.00 -14.42 13.23
CA ALA A 445 -26.21 -15.05 12.75
C ALA A 445 -26.80 -15.83 13.94
N ASP A 446 -27.91 -15.34 14.47
CA ASP A 446 -28.75 -16.14 15.35
C ASP A 446 -29.20 -17.35 14.54
N LYS A 447 -28.73 -18.52 14.96
CA LYS A 447 -29.32 -19.80 14.54
C LYS A 447 -30.64 -19.91 15.28
N GLU A 448 -31.74 -19.84 14.53
CA GLU A 448 -33.04 -20.38 14.95
C GLU A 448 -32.93 -21.84 15.39
#